data_AF-A0A509LI42-F1
#
_entry.id   AF-A0A509LI42-F1
#
_cell.length_a   1.000
_cell.length_b   1.000
_cell.length_c   1.000
_cell.angle_alpha   90.00
_cell.angle_beta   90.00
_cell.angle_gamma   90.00
#
_symmetry.space_group_name_H-M   'P 1'
#
loop_
_entity.id
_entity.type
_entity.pdbx_description
1 polymer ?
#
loop_
_entity_poly.entity_id
_entity_poly.type
_entity_poly.pdbx_seq_one_letter_code
_entity_poly.pdbx_strand_id
1 'polypeptide(L)'
;KVEPFSIQRITNSDSRIIFQTAVKKQSVMSRQNAAIMADMLKSVILEGTGKKAAVIQKDIAGKTGTTDNYKDALFVGFSPDIAVGVWVGNDDSTTLGKYETGAKAALPIWIDYMKHFLSNKSYQYFDIPDGTKMVYMDPNTGEISKTQTSHSIKALIKTKDLL
;
A
#
# COMPACT_ATOMS: atom_id res chain seq x y z
N LYS A 1 -2.05 -2.59 -14.04
CA LYS A 1 -2.89 -3.79 -13.86
C LYS A 1 -2.12 -5.02 -14.31
N VAL A 2 -2.15 -6.06 -13.49
CA VAL A 2 -1.69 -7.41 -13.78
C VAL A 2 -2.80 -8.33 -13.30
N GLU A 3 -3.15 -9.36 -14.07
CA GLU A 3 -4.09 -10.38 -13.60
C GLU A 3 -3.39 -11.32 -12.62
N PRO A 4 -3.94 -11.60 -11.42
CA PRO A 4 -3.38 -12.59 -10.52
C PRO A 4 -3.36 -13.98 -11.14
N PHE A 5 -2.29 -14.75 -10.90
CA PHE A 5 -2.17 -16.15 -11.32
C PHE A 5 -1.44 -16.95 -10.26
N SER A 6 -1.84 -18.21 -10.07
CA SER A 6 -1.20 -19.14 -9.12
C SER A 6 -0.26 -20.12 -9.80
N ILE A 7 -0.56 -20.53 -11.04
CA ILE A 7 0.25 -21.47 -11.82
C ILE A 7 1.22 -20.68 -12.69
N GLN A 8 2.53 -20.86 -12.50
CA GLN A 8 3.54 -20.22 -13.34
C GLN A 8 3.87 -21.07 -14.56
N ARG A 9 4.08 -22.38 -14.35
CA ARG A 9 4.56 -23.33 -15.36
C ARG A 9 4.08 -24.75 -15.05
N ILE A 10 3.71 -25.52 -16.08
CA ILE A 10 3.46 -26.95 -16.02
C ILE A 10 4.44 -27.64 -16.98
N THR A 11 5.15 -28.66 -16.51
CA THR A 11 6.07 -29.47 -17.31
C THR A 11 5.70 -30.96 -17.27
N ASN A 12 6.01 -31.70 -18.34
CA ASN A 12 5.89 -33.16 -18.35
C ASN A 12 7.11 -33.84 -17.67
N SER A 13 7.12 -35.17 -17.63
CA SER A 13 8.23 -35.98 -17.10
C SER A 13 9.57 -35.70 -17.78
N ASP A 14 9.54 -35.31 -19.06
CA ASP A 14 10.73 -35.01 -19.86
C ASP A 14 11.15 -33.53 -19.74
N SER A 15 10.62 -32.80 -18.74
CA SER A 15 10.82 -31.36 -18.54
C SER A 15 10.36 -30.45 -19.68
N ARG A 16 9.53 -30.95 -20.61
CA ARG A 16 8.92 -30.14 -21.67
C ARG A 16 7.79 -29.28 -21.08
N ILE A 17 7.79 -28.00 -21.43
CA ILE A 17 6.78 -27.04 -20.97
C ILE A 17 5.46 -27.32 -21.70
N ILE A 18 4.43 -27.70 -20.93
CA ILE A 18 3.06 -27.88 -21.41
C ILE A 18 2.31 -26.55 -21.35
N PHE A 19 2.57 -25.76 -20.31
CA PHE A 19 1.92 -24.49 -20.05
C PHE A 19 2.88 -23.53 -19.35
N GLN A 20 2.81 -22.26 -19.72
CA GLN A 20 3.52 -21.17 -19.07
C GLN A 20 2.61 -19.95 -19.05
N THR A 21 2.46 -19.31 -17.90
CA THR A 21 1.65 -18.11 -17.78
C THR A 21 2.32 -16.93 -18.48
N ALA A 22 1.62 -16.32 -19.43
CA ALA A 22 2.02 -15.08 -20.08
C ALA A 22 1.53 -13.89 -19.25
N VAL A 23 2.43 -13.26 -18.49
CA VAL A 23 2.09 -12.10 -17.64
C VAL A 23 1.84 -10.87 -18.50
N LYS A 24 0.58 -10.47 -18.65
CA LYS A 24 0.19 -9.23 -19.34
C LYS A 24 0.15 -8.07 -18.36
N LYS A 25 0.90 -7.00 -18.66
CA LYS A 25 0.89 -5.75 -17.90
C LYS A 25 0.15 -4.68 -18.69
N GLN A 26 -0.85 -4.06 -18.08
CA GLN A 26 -1.59 -2.94 -18.66
C GLN A 26 -1.44 -1.70 -17.79
N SER A 27 -1.08 -0.56 -18.39
CA SER A 27 -1.10 0.72 -17.67
C SER A 27 -2.54 1.17 -17.47
N VAL A 28 -2.91 1.49 -16.21
CA VAL A 28 -4.25 1.97 -15.84
C VAL A 28 -4.21 3.36 -15.19
N MET A 29 -3.02 3.86 -14.90
CA MET A 29 -2.77 5.21 -14.39
C MET A 29 -1.34 5.62 -14.76
N SER A 30 -1.08 6.93 -14.81
CA SER A 30 0.29 7.43 -15.03
C SER A 30 1.20 7.09 -13.85
N ARG A 31 2.52 7.04 -14.10
CA ARG A 31 3.51 6.86 -13.03
C ARG A 31 3.39 7.95 -11.97
N GLN A 32 3.14 9.20 -12.37
CA GLN A 32 2.95 10.32 -11.44
C GLN A 32 1.73 10.10 -10.53
N ASN A 33 0.59 9.66 -11.08
CA ASN A 33 -0.60 9.36 -10.27
C ASN A 33 -0.32 8.21 -9.30
N ALA A 34 0.36 7.15 -9.74
CA ALA A 34 0.70 6.02 -8.89
C ALA A 34 1.64 6.43 -7.74
N ALA A 35 2.64 7.27 -8.01
CA ALA A 35 3.57 7.77 -7.01
C ALA A 35 2.88 8.67 -5.97
N ILE A 36 1.99 9.57 -6.40
CA ILE A 36 1.20 10.42 -5.50
C ILE A 36 0.26 9.56 -4.64
N MET A 37 -0.38 8.55 -5.22
CA MET A 37 -1.21 7.60 -4.46
C MET A 37 -0.37 6.83 -3.42
N ALA A 38 0.84 6.38 -3.77
CA ALA A 38 1.73 5.74 -2.83
C ALA A 38 2.15 6.68 -1.70
N ASP A 39 2.49 7.94 -2.00
CA ASP A 39 2.83 8.98 -1.02
C ASP A 39 1.69 9.21 -0.02
N MET A 40 0.46 9.39 -0.50
CA MET A 40 -0.72 9.52 0.37
C MET A 40 -0.94 8.28 1.24
N LEU A 41 -0.74 7.08 0.70
CA LEU A 41 -0.89 5.82 1.45
C LEU A 41 0.26 5.54 2.42
N LYS A 42 1.43 6.16 2.24
CA LYS A 42 2.50 6.18 3.26
C LYS A 42 2.08 7.01 4.46
N SER A 43 1.39 8.13 4.27
CA SER A 43 0.89 8.96 5.38
C SER A 43 -0.07 8.19 6.29
N VAL A 44 -0.83 7.22 5.78
CA VAL A 44 -1.64 6.33 6.63
C VAL A 44 -0.79 5.55 7.64
N ILE A 45 0.45 5.20 7.28
CA ILE A 45 1.40 4.50 8.15
C ILE A 45 2.21 5.46 9.02
N LEU A 46 2.47 6.68 8.55
CA LEU A 46 3.25 7.66 9.34
C LEU A 46 2.40 8.32 10.43
N GLU A 47 1.17 8.70 10.09
CA GLU A 47 0.32 9.56 10.93
C GLU A 47 -1.14 9.06 11.03
N GLY A 48 -1.57 8.15 10.16
CA GLY A 48 -2.94 7.65 10.12
C GLY A 48 -3.23 6.36 10.89
N THR A 49 -4.28 5.66 10.47
CA THR A 49 -4.79 4.43 11.12
C THR A 49 -3.86 3.22 10.98
N GLY A 50 -2.88 3.28 10.08
CA GLY A 50 -1.87 2.24 9.87
C GLY A 50 -0.61 2.40 10.73
N LYS A 51 -0.57 3.36 11.66
CA LYS A 51 0.65 3.77 12.40
C LYS A 51 1.45 2.64 13.04
N LYS A 52 0.77 1.56 13.47
CA LYS A 52 1.44 0.37 14.03
C LYS A 52 2.42 -0.27 13.03
N ALA A 53 2.23 -0.11 11.72
CA ALA A 53 3.13 -0.67 10.71
C ALA A 53 4.50 0.01 10.62
N ALA A 54 4.67 1.21 11.20
CA ALA A 54 5.95 1.92 11.21
C ALA A 54 7.10 1.09 11.82
N VAL A 55 6.79 0.11 12.67
CA VAL A 55 7.74 -0.84 13.27
C VAL A 55 8.51 -1.68 12.24
N ILE A 56 8.04 -1.76 10.99
CA ILE A 56 8.69 -2.52 9.91
C ILE A 56 9.95 -1.80 9.42
N GLN A 57 10.05 -0.47 9.58
CA GLN A 57 11.21 0.34 9.21
C GLN A 57 11.66 0.14 7.74
N LYS A 58 10.71 -0.02 6.82
CA LYS A 58 10.90 -0.11 5.37
C LYS A 58 9.97 0.88 4.67
N ASP A 59 10.19 1.13 3.38
CA ASP A 59 9.24 1.92 2.59
C ASP A 59 7.99 1.08 2.30
N ILE A 60 6.89 1.41 2.96
CA ILE A 60 5.62 0.70 2.90
C ILE A 60 4.46 1.71 2.86
N ALA A 61 3.38 1.30 2.21
CA ALA A 61 2.15 2.08 2.08
C ALA A 61 0.94 1.15 2.30
N GLY A 62 -0.18 1.68 2.79
CA GLY A 62 -1.36 0.84 2.97
C GLY A 62 -2.57 1.56 3.52
N LYS A 63 -3.69 0.83 3.63
CA LYS A 63 -4.96 1.37 4.09
C LYS A 63 -5.74 0.36 4.91
N THR A 64 -6.30 0.84 6.02
CA THR A 64 -7.31 0.10 6.81
C THR A 64 -8.68 0.16 6.16
N GLY A 65 -9.42 -0.94 6.21
CA GLY A 65 -10.86 -1.04 5.94
C GLY A 65 -11.59 -1.64 7.14
N THR A 66 -12.83 -1.23 7.39
CA THR A 66 -13.71 -1.80 8.42
C THR A 66 -15.13 -1.64 7.94
N THR A 67 -15.89 -2.74 7.87
CA THR A 67 -17.30 -2.69 7.45
C THR A 67 -18.21 -2.35 8.63
N ASP A 68 -19.46 -2.04 8.32
CA ASP A 68 -20.49 -1.72 9.31
C ASP A 68 -20.64 -2.86 10.33
N ASN A 69 -20.93 -2.48 11.58
CA ASN A 69 -21.10 -3.41 12.70
C ASN A 69 -19.88 -4.31 12.98
N TYR A 70 -18.68 -3.93 12.51
CA TYR A 70 -17.43 -4.66 12.73
C TYR A 70 -17.49 -6.11 12.22
N LYS A 71 -18.15 -6.35 11.08
CA LYS A 71 -18.21 -7.70 10.49
C LYS A 71 -16.90 -8.10 9.82
N ASP A 72 -16.26 -7.13 9.17
CA ASP A 72 -15.03 -7.33 8.43
C ASP A 72 -13.99 -6.27 8.82
N ALA A 73 -12.78 -6.74 9.02
CA ALA A 73 -11.60 -5.92 9.22
C ALA A 73 -10.60 -6.21 8.09
N LEU A 74 -10.12 -5.15 7.42
CA LEU A 74 -9.18 -5.27 6.33
C LEU A 74 -7.94 -4.40 6.55
N PHE A 75 -6.81 -4.89 6.07
CA PHE A 75 -5.65 -4.06 5.78
C PHE A 75 -5.04 -4.49 4.46
N VAL A 76 -4.96 -3.55 3.51
CA VAL A 76 -4.29 -3.77 2.22
C VAL A 76 -3.11 -2.82 2.17
N GLY A 77 -1.91 -3.39 1.99
CA GLY A 77 -0.68 -2.62 1.95
C GLY A 77 0.35 -3.25 1.02
N PHE A 78 1.40 -2.50 0.74
CA PHE A 78 2.43 -2.91 -0.20
C PHE A 78 3.78 -2.24 0.12
N SER A 79 4.85 -2.90 -0.34
CA SER A 79 6.19 -2.33 -0.54
C SER A 79 6.48 -2.31 -2.05
N PRO A 80 7.63 -1.77 -2.50
CA PRO A 80 8.05 -1.92 -3.90
C PRO A 80 8.14 -3.38 -4.38
N ASP A 81 8.34 -4.34 -3.48
CA ASP A 81 8.55 -5.76 -3.80
C ASP A 81 7.26 -6.60 -3.83
N ILE A 82 6.25 -6.23 -3.03
CA ILE A 82 5.05 -7.06 -2.83
C ILE A 82 3.83 -6.24 -2.43
N ALA A 83 2.65 -6.67 -2.84
CA ALA A 83 1.36 -6.22 -2.32
C ALA A 83 0.68 -7.35 -1.55
N VAL A 84 0.16 -7.04 -0.36
CA VAL A 84 -0.47 -8.00 0.55
C VAL A 84 -1.78 -7.42 1.07
N GLY A 85 -2.85 -8.20 0.98
CA GLY A 85 -4.13 -7.93 1.61
C GLY A 85 -4.41 -8.93 2.72
N VAL A 86 -4.85 -8.44 3.87
CA VAL A 86 -5.36 -9.26 4.98
C VAL A 86 -6.81 -8.87 5.23
N TRP A 87 -7.66 -9.89 5.29
CA TRP A 87 -9.06 -9.80 5.73
C TRP A 87 -9.25 -10.70 6.94
N VAL A 88 -10.04 -10.23 7.90
CA VAL A 88 -10.51 -10.98 9.06
C VAL A 88 -12.01 -10.77 9.16
N GLY A 89 -12.75 -11.87 9.29
CA GLY A 89 -14.21 -11.91 9.39
C GLY A 89 -14.66 -13.31 9.80
N ASN A 90 -15.95 -13.43 10.14
CA ASN A 90 -16.58 -14.72 10.40
C ASN A 90 -17.35 -15.17 9.15
N ASP A 91 -17.29 -16.45 8.81
CA ASP A 91 -17.98 -17.00 7.62
C ASP A 91 -19.50 -16.81 7.66
N ASP A 92 -20.09 -16.77 8.86
CA ASP A 92 -21.51 -16.52 9.09
C ASP A 92 -21.88 -15.02 9.14
N SER A 93 -20.93 -14.14 8.82
CA SER A 93 -21.09 -12.68 8.85
C SER A 93 -21.50 -12.08 10.20
N THR A 94 -21.27 -12.81 11.29
CA THR A 94 -21.43 -12.27 12.65
C THR A 94 -20.35 -11.25 12.96
N THR A 95 -20.64 -10.33 13.89
CA THR A 95 -19.70 -9.29 14.30
C THR A 95 -18.42 -9.89 14.89
N LEU A 96 -17.26 -9.31 14.58
CA LEU A 96 -15.98 -9.60 15.24
C LEU A 96 -15.95 -9.09 16.69
N GLY A 97 -16.90 -8.23 17.05
CA GLY A 97 -16.96 -7.57 18.33
C GLY A 97 -16.71 -6.07 18.22
N LYS A 98 -17.21 -5.33 19.21
CA LYS A 98 -17.11 -3.87 19.22
C LYS A 98 -15.64 -3.44 19.16
N TYR A 99 -15.32 -2.54 18.23
CA TYR A 99 -13.99 -1.98 17.97
C TYR A 99 -12.97 -2.93 17.32
N GLU A 100 -13.38 -4.10 16.83
CA GLU A 100 -12.54 -4.93 15.96
C GLU A 100 -12.48 -4.33 14.55
N THR A 101 -11.58 -3.36 14.40
CA THR A 101 -11.34 -2.64 13.14
C THR A 101 -10.18 -3.25 12.37
N GLY A 102 -9.99 -2.80 11.12
CA GLY A 102 -8.81 -3.13 10.30
C GLY A 102 -7.48 -2.89 11.01
N ALA A 103 -7.39 -1.85 11.85
CA ALA A 103 -6.17 -1.53 12.62
C ALA A 103 -5.95 -2.45 13.84
N LYS A 104 -6.98 -3.17 14.28
CA LYS A 104 -6.96 -4.04 15.46
C LYS A 104 -6.87 -5.52 15.09
N ALA A 105 -7.67 -5.97 14.13
CA ALA A 105 -7.77 -7.37 13.75
C ALA A 105 -6.86 -7.73 12.55
N ALA A 106 -6.90 -6.97 11.45
CA ALA A 106 -6.17 -7.32 10.22
C ALA A 106 -4.71 -6.84 10.20
N LEU A 107 -4.47 -5.60 10.63
CA LEU A 107 -3.14 -4.97 10.57
C LEU A 107 -2.05 -5.76 11.31
N PRO A 108 -2.25 -6.32 12.52
CA PRO A 108 -1.19 -7.09 13.19
C PRO A 108 -0.71 -8.31 12.38
N ILE A 109 -1.63 -9.03 11.73
CA ILE A 109 -1.30 -10.17 10.85
C ILE A 109 -0.48 -9.69 9.65
N TRP A 110 -0.91 -8.58 9.03
CA TRP A 110 -0.17 -7.98 7.91
C TRP A 110 1.25 -7.57 8.31
N ILE A 111 1.41 -6.97 9.50
CA ILE A 111 2.72 -6.56 10.02
C ILE A 111 3.64 -7.76 10.21
N ASP A 112 3.13 -8.83 10.83
CA ASP A 112 3.92 -10.04 11.09
C ASP A 112 4.47 -10.65 9.80
N TYR A 113 3.59 -10.84 8.81
CA TYR A 113 3.97 -11.33 7.49
C TYR A 113 5.00 -10.43 6.81
N MET A 114 4.76 -9.12 6.77
CA MET A 114 5.64 -8.18 6.08
C MET A 114 6.99 -8.03 6.77
N LYS A 115 7.06 -8.09 8.10
CA LYS A 115 8.33 -8.14 8.83
C LYS A 115 9.14 -9.37 8.42
N HIS A 116 8.50 -10.53 8.36
CA HIS A 116 9.16 -11.75 7.95
C HIS A 116 9.66 -11.65 6.51
N PHE A 117 8.79 -11.28 5.56
CA PHE A 117 9.11 -11.18 4.15
C PHE A 117 10.22 -10.16 3.85
N LEU A 118 10.22 -9.01 4.51
CA LEU A 118 11.17 -7.91 4.25
C LEU A 118 12.46 -8.00 5.07
N SER A 119 12.56 -8.89 6.05
CA SER A 119 13.72 -9.01 6.95
C SER A 119 15.06 -9.17 6.21
N ASN A 120 15.07 -9.96 5.13
CA ASN A 120 16.26 -10.26 4.33
C ASN A 120 16.31 -9.47 3.00
N LYS A 121 15.43 -8.48 2.82
CA LYS A 121 15.41 -7.65 1.61
C LYS A 121 16.20 -6.37 1.84
N SER A 122 16.93 -5.92 0.82
CA SER A 122 17.51 -4.58 0.82
C SER A 122 16.41 -3.52 0.98
N TYR A 123 16.76 -2.36 1.50
CA TYR A 123 15.81 -1.26 1.56
C TYR A 123 15.51 -0.79 0.12
N GLN A 124 14.25 -0.84 -0.27
CA GLN A 124 13.75 -0.31 -1.55
C GLN A 124 12.90 0.93 -1.30
N TYR A 125 12.94 1.88 -2.21
CA TYR A 125 12.14 3.11 -2.17
C TYR A 125 11.04 3.05 -3.22
N PHE A 126 9.91 3.70 -2.96
CA PHE A 126 8.95 3.95 -4.03
C PHE A 126 9.55 4.86 -5.11
N ASP A 127 9.22 4.56 -6.36
CA ASP A 127 9.62 5.35 -7.52
C ASP A 127 9.02 6.76 -7.46
N ILE A 128 9.85 7.78 -7.61
CA ILE A 128 9.45 9.18 -7.73
C ILE A 128 9.73 9.61 -9.18
N PRO A 129 8.72 9.55 -10.06
CA PRO A 129 8.91 9.76 -11.48
C PRO A 129 9.07 11.24 -11.83
N ASP A 130 9.73 11.50 -12.98
CA ASP A 130 9.84 12.84 -13.55
C ASP A 130 8.48 13.53 -13.69
N GLY A 131 8.49 14.85 -13.52
CA GLY A 131 7.28 15.66 -13.49
C GLY A 131 6.51 15.56 -12.18
N THR A 132 7.13 15.06 -11.10
CA THR A 132 6.64 15.17 -9.73
C THR A 132 7.63 15.94 -8.86
N LYS A 133 7.11 16.57 -7.79
CA LYS A 133 7.92 17.32 -6.83
C LYS A 133 7.30 17.25 -5.44
N MET A 134 8.14 17.05 -4.42
CA MET A 134 7.73 17.22 -3.03
C MET A 134 7.57 18.71 -2.72
N VAL A 135 6.43 19.08 -2.17
CA VAL A 135 6.13 20.44 -1.70
C VAL A 135 5.66 20.42 -0.25
N TYR A 136 5.74 21.59 0.38
CA TYR A 136 5.08 21.85 1.64
C TYR A 136 3.70 22.44 1.35
N MET A 137 2.67 21.98 2.06
CA MET A 137 1.32 22.51 1.96
C MET A 137 0.76 22.85 3.34
N ASP A 138 -0.10 23.86 3.39
CA ASP A 138 -0.94 24.14 4.54
C ASP A 138 -2.09 23.12 4.58
N PRO A 139 -2.22 22.32 5.64
CA PRO A 139 -3.23 21.27 5.72
C PRO A 139 -4.67 21.79 5.85
N ASN A 140 -4.88 23.06 6.21
CA ASN A 140 -6.19 23.66 6.35
C ASN A 140 -6.70 24.26 5.05
N THR A 141 -5.80 24.86 4.24
CA THR A 141 -6.18 25.52 2.98
C THR A 141 -5.92 24.65 1.76
N GLY A 142 -4.99 23.70 1.85
CA GLY A 142 -4.50 22.91 0.71
C GLY A 142 -3.55 23.69 -0.21
N GLU A 143 -3.17 24.91 0.16
CA GLU A 143 -2.27 25.74 -0.64
C GLU A 143 -0.80 25.34 -0.44
N ILE A 144 0.00 25.55 -1.48
CA ILE A 144 1.44 25.30 -1.45
C ILE A 144 2.14 26.40 -0.65
N SER A 145 2.81 25.99 0.42
CA SER A 145 3.62 26.86 1.26
C SER A 145 4.99 27.11 0.62
N LYS A 146 5.35 28.39 0.44
CA LYS A 146 6.68 28.80 -0.05
C LYS A 146 7.81 28.47 0.93
N THR A 147 7.48 28.38 2.22
CA THR A 147 8.42 28.10 3.30
C THR A 147 7.89 26.98 4.18
N GLN A 148 8.76 26.05 4.58
CA GLN A 148 8.41 25.04 5.56
C GLN A 148 8.08 25.69 6.91
N THR A 149 6.85 25.49 7.39
CA THR A 149 6.45 25.84 8.76
C THR A 149 6.27 24.58 9.60
N SER A 150 6.19 24.73 10.92
CA SER A 150 5.91 23.61 11.84
C SER A 150 4.55 22.93 11.59
N HIS A 151 3.63 23.60 10.89
CA HIS A 151 2.29 23.11 10.57
C HIS A 151 2.18 22.58 9.14
N SER A 152 3.24 22.72 8.33
CA SER A 152 3.21 22.29 6.94
C SER A 152 3.29 20.77 6.82
N ILE A 153 2.44 20.19 5.97
CA ILE A 153 2.57 18.79 5.56
C ILE A 153 3.42 18.69 4.30
N LYS A 154 4.14 17.58 4.14
CA LYS A 154 4.82 17.25 2.88
C LYS A 154 3.88 16.44 2.01
N ALA A 155 3.78 16.78 0.74
CA ALA A 155 3.15 15.89 -0.23
C ALA A 155 3.86 15.93 -1.58
N LEU A 156 3.76 14.81 -2.30
CA LEU A 156 4.16 14.71 -3.69
C LEU A 156 3.05 15.24 -4.60
N ILE A 157 3.36 16.17 -5.49
CA ILE A 157 2.43 16.70 -6.50
C ILE A 157 3.06 16.68 -7.89
N LYS A 158 2.25 16.87 -8.95
CA LYS A 158 2.79 17.00 -10.31
C LYS A 158 3.34 18.41 -10.50
N THR A 159 4.47 18.53 -11.19
CA THR A 159 5.09 19.84 -11.46
C THR A 159 4.23 20.74 -12.33
N LYS A 160 3.38 20.18 -13.18
CA LYS A 160 2.43 20.95 -14.00
C LYS A 160 1.33 21.63 -13.18
N ASP A 161 1.09 21.19 -11.94
CA ASP A 161 0.07 21.75 -11.04
C ASP A 161 0.69 22.88 -10.16
N LEU A 162 1.96 23.25 -10.41
CA LEU A 162 2.67 24.35 -9.74
C LEU A 162 2.53 25.71 -10.43
N LEU A 163 1.88 25.75 -11.59
CA LEU A 163 1.69 26.93 -12.44
C LEU A 163 0.26 27.44 -12.31
#